data_AF-A0A2S1Q3P1-F1
#
_entry.id   AF-A0A2S1Q3P1-F1
#
_cell.length_a   1.000
_cell.length_b   1.000
_cell.length_c   1.000
_cell.angle_alpha   90.00
_cell.angle_beta   90.00
_cell.angle_gamma   90.00
#
_symmetry.space_group_name_H-M   'P 1'
#
loop_
_entity.id
_entity.type
_entity.pdbx_description
1 polymer ?
#
loop_
_entity_poly.entity_id
_entity_poly.type
_entity_poly.pdbx_seq_one_letter_code
_entity_poly.pdbx_strand_id
1 'polypeptide(L)'
;LMPADLINAKPVSAVVKEYFASSQLSQFMDQTNPLSEVTHKRRLSALGPGGLTRERAGFEVRDVHNTHYGRICPIETPEGPNIGLIASLSTYARINEFGFIETPYRTVDGGVASSDVDYYSALQEQGHFIAQANAVTDDNGKLLADQVQVRHNDEFEAVAPASVTLMDVSPSQLVSVAASLIPFLEHDDANRALMGSNMQRQAVPCLRTAAPLIGTGMEMHVARDSGSTVVALRDGVVEQVDGARIVVKPVTGKTEENRGILGAKPDIYNLTKFQRSNQNTALNQKPIVRVGDRVKKGDVIADGAATERGELALGQNVV
;
A
#
# COMPACT_ATOMS: atom_id res chain seq x y z
N LEU A 1 -17.45 -30.19 -39.12
CA LEU A 1 -17.84 -29.40 -37.93
C LEU A 1 -16.58 -28.84 -37.33
N MET A 2 -16.41 -27.52 -37.39
CA MET A 2 -15.29 -26.86 -36.73
C MET A 2 -15.68 -26.60 -35.27
N PRO A 3 -14.77 -26.67 -34.29
CA PRO A 3 -15.10 -26.41 -32.87
C PRO A 3 -15.80 -25.06 -32.62
N ALA A 4 -15.56 -24.06 -33.48
CA ALA A 4 -16.21 -22.76 -33.44
C ALA A 4 -17.74 -22.81 -33.68
N ASP A 5 -18.24 -23.84 -34.37
CA ASP A 5 -19.67 -24.02 -34.65
C ASP A 5 -20.42 -24.62 -33.45
N LEU A 6 -19.70 -25.18 -32.48
CA LEU A 6 -20.25 -25.83 -31.27
C LEU A 6 -20.26 -24.92 -30.04
N ILE A 7 -19.46 -23.86 -30.03
CA ILE A 7 -19.27 -22.99 -28.86
C ILE A 7 -19.83 -21.60 -29.14
N ASN A 8 -20.88 -21.22 -28.42
CA ASN A 8 -21.39 -19.86 -28.42
C ASN A 8 -20.70 -19.05 -27.31
N ALA A 9 -19.93 -18.03 -27.67
CA ALA A 9 -19.22 -17.16 -26.72
C ALA A 9 -20.11 -16.08 -26.07
N LYS A 10 -21.35 -15.86 -26.57
CA LYS A 10 -22.24 -14.81 -26.06
C LYS A 10 -22.63 -15.00 -24.60
N PRO A 11 -23.02 -16.20 -24.11
CA PRO A 11 -23.37 -16.39 -22.71
C PRO A 11 -22.20 -16.09 -21.77
N VAL A 12 -20.98 -16.54 -22.12
CA VAL A 12 -19.78 -16.28 -21.33
C VAL A 12 -19.51 -14.78 -21.23
N SER A 13 -19.56 -14.09 -22.38
CA SER A 13 -19.34 -12.63 -22.43
C SER A 13 -20.42 -11.86 -21.67
N ALA A 14 -21.67 -12.34 -21.69
CA ALA A 14 -22.78 -11.71 -21.00
C ALA A 14 -22.59 -11.75 -19.49
N VAL A 15 -22.22 -12.91 -18.92
CA VAL A 15 -21.97 -13.07 -17.48
C VAL A 15 -20.82 -12.16 -17.02
N VAL A 16 -19.72 -12.11 -17.78
CA VAL A 16 -18.59 -11.23 -17.44
C VAL A 16 -18.99 -9.75 -17.50
N LYS A 17 -19.72 -9.34 -18.54
CA LYS A 17 -20.20 -7.96 -18.67
C LYS A 17 -21.16 -7.58 -17.56
N GLU A 18 -22.08 -8.46 -17.20
CA GLU A 18 -23.02 -8.25 -16.11
C GLU A 18 -22.27 -8.03 -14.79
N TYR A 19 -21.29 -8.88 -14.48
CA TYR A 19 -20.48 -8.72 -13.28
C TYR A 19 -19.80 -7.35 -13.21
N PHE A 20 -19.07 -6.94 -14.26
CA PHE A 20 -18.35 -5.65 -14.23
C PHE A 20 -19.28 -4.43 -14.32
N ALA A 21 -20.49 -4.57 -14.87
CA ALA A 21 -21.42 -3.47 -15.05
C ALA A 21 -22.34 -3.23 -13.83
N SER A 22 -22.76 -4.29 -13.13
CA SER A 22 -23.81 -4.19 -12.09
C SER A 22 -23.44 -4.76 -10.73
N SER A 23 -22.29 -5.44 -10.59
CA SER A 23 -21.88 -5.97 -9.28
C SER A 23 -21.62 -4.86 -8.27
N GLN A 24 -22.05 -5.07 -7.03
CA GLN A 24 -21.77 -4.16 -5.91
C GLN A 24 -20.27 -4.03 -5.60
N LEU A 25 -19.47 -5.02 -6.01
CA LEU A 25 -18.01 -5.02 -5.85
C LEU A 25 -17.30 -4.32 -7.01
N SER A 26 -17.97 -4.12 -8.15
CA SER A 26 -17.45 -3.35 -9.29
C SER A 26 -17.83 -1.88 -9.11
N GLN A 27 -16.98 -1.13 -8.42
CA GLN A 27 -17.25 0.26 -8.06
C GLN A 27 -16.46 1.22 -8.94
N PHE A 28 -16.99 2.43 -9.13
CA PHE A 28 -16.22 3.52 -9.72
C PHE A 28 -15.04 3.84 -8.81
N MET A 29 -13.84 3.91 -9.38
CA MET A 29 -12.65 4.20 -8.59
C MET A 29 -12.72 5.62 -8.03
N ASP A 30 -12.59 5.72 -6.71
CA ASP A 30 -12.24 6.94 -5.97
C ASP A 30 -10.88 7.48 -6.47
N GLN A 31 -10.90 8.52 -7.30
CA GLN A 31 -9.74 9.15 -7.94
C GLN A 31 -9.62 10.64 -7.56
N THR A 32 -9.95 10.97 -6.31
CA THR A 32 -9.79 12.34 -5.81
C THR A 32 -8.30 12.72 -5.74
N ASN A 33 -7.48 11.83 -5.19
CA ASN A 33 -6.03 11.96 -5.03
C ASN A 33 -5.36 10.57 -5.03
N PRO A 34 -4.02 10.47 -5.11
CA PRO A 34 -3.33 9.19 -5.19
C PRO A 34 -3.57 8.25 -3.99
N LEU A 35 -3.71 8.79 -2.78
CA LEU A 35 -4.00 7.99 -1.59
C LEU A 35 -5.39 7.35 -1.67
N SER A 36 -6.38 8.10 -2.14
CA SER A 36 -7.75 7.62 -2.35
C SER A 36 -7.76 6.39 -3.26
N GLU A 37 -7.00 6.42 -4.36
CA GLU A 37 -6.88 5.30 -5.29
C GLU A 37 -6.22 4.08 -4.66
N VAL A 38 -5.10 4.27 -3.95
CA VAL A 38 -4.36 3.19 -3.30
C VAL A 38 -5.20 2.52 -2.23
N THR A 39 -5.85 3.31 -1.36
CA THR A 39 -6.73 2.76 -0.33
C THR A 39 -7.90 1.99 -0.95
N HIS A 40 -8.53 2.52 -2.01
CA HIS A 40 -9.67 1.84 -2.62
C HIS A 40 -9.26 0.49 -3.22
N LYS A 41 -8.09 0.41 -3.86
CA LYS A 41 -7.53 -0.86 -4.38
C LYS A 41 -7.19 -1.86 -3.27
N ARG A 42 -6.94 -1.40 -2.04
CA ARG A 42 -6.61 -2.22 -0.85
C ARG A 42 -7.79 -2.41 0.12
N ARG A 43 -9.01 -2.08 -0.31
CA ARG A 43 -10.23 -2.14 0.50
C ARG A 43 -10.78 -3.58 0.55
N LEU A 44 -11.18 -4.00 1.74
CA LEU A 44 -11.90 -5.24 1.99
C LEU A 44 -13.37 -4.92 2.29
N SER A 45 -14.29 -5.72 1.73
CA SER A 45 -15.72 -5.57 1.94
C SER A 45 -16.32 -6.89 2.41
N ALA A 46 -16.96 -6.88 3.58
CA ALA A 46 -17.80 -7.98 4.04
C ALA A 46 -19.20 -7.97 3.39
N LEU A 47 -19.52 -6.91 2.64
CA LEU A 47 -20.77 -6.74 1.88
C LEU A 47 -20.61 -7.25 0.45
N GLY A 48 -21.71 -7.71 -0.15
CA GLY A 48 -21.78 -8.12 -1.55
C GLY A 48 -22.41 -9.51 -1.72
N PRO A 49 -22.45 -10.05 -2.96
CA PRO A 49 -22.94 -11.40 -3.22
C PRO A 49 -22.17 -12.44 -2.39
N GLY A 50 -22.88 -13.23 -1.57
CA GLY A 50 -22.27 -14.22 -0.66
C GLY A 50 -21.74 -13.64 0.66
N GLY A 51 -21.78 -12.32 0.85
CA GLY A 51 -21.40 -11.65 2.08
C GLY A 51 -22.59 -11.32 2.99
N LEU A 52 -22.35 -10.43 3.95
CA LEU A 52 -23.35 -9.92 4.88
C LEU A 52 -24.20 -8.83 4.23
N THR A 53 -25.42 -8.65 4.72
CA THR A 53 -26.22 -7.45 4.47
C THR A 53 -26.16 -6.53 5.67
N ARG A 54 -26.29 -5.21 5.45
CA ARG A 54 -26.19 -4.20 6.53
C ARG A 54 -27.14 -4.46 7.70
N GLU A 55 -28.34 -4.96 7.40
CA GLU A 55 -29.40 -5.26 8.38
C GLU A 55 -29.13 -6.53 9.19
N ARG A 56 -28.39 -7.50 8.61
CA ARG A 56 -28.05 -8.77 9.27
C ARG A 56 -26.71 -8.74 9.99
N ALA A 57 -25.90 -7.72 9.74
CA ALA A 57 -24.61 -7.53 10.39
C ALA A 57 -24.78 -7.02 11.82
N GLY A 58 -24.72 -7.96 12.77
CA GLY A 58 -24.72 -7.67 14.22
C GLY A 58 -23.48 -6.93 14.69
N PHE A 59 -23.38 -6.72 16.00
CA PHE A 59 -22.25 -6.02 16.61
C PHE A 59 -20.94 -6.82 16.52
N GLU A 60 -20.99 -8.14 16.77
CA GLU A 60 -19.81 -9.02 16.81
C GLU A 60 -18.99 -9.03 15.52
N VAL A 61 -19.64 -8.92 14.35
CA VAL A 61 -18.96 -8.90 13.04
C VAL A 61 -18.38 -7.53 12.68
N ARG A 62 -18.73 -6.48 13.44
CA ARG A 62 -18.24 -5.11 13.22
C ARG A 62 -17.08 -4.76 14.16
N ASP A 63 -16.91 -5.53 15.22
CA ASP A 63 -15.91 -5.29 16.25
C ASP A 63 -14.50 -5.64 15.74
N VAL A 64 -13.49 -5.06 16.38
CA VAL A 64 -12.09 -5.35 16.06
C VAL A 64 -11.69 -6.63 16.77
N HIS A 65 -11.35 -7.66 15.99
CA HIS A 65 -10.85 -8.92 16.51
C HIS A 65 -9.32 -8.89 16.62
N ASN A 66 -8.75 -9.60 17.60
CA ASN A 66 -7.29 -9.62 17.84
C ASN A 66 -6.50 -10.16 16.65
N THR A 67 -7.07 -11.09 15.88
CA THR A 67 -6.47 -11.63 14.65
C THR A 67 -6.32 -10.59 13.54
N HIS A 68 -6.98 -9.43 13.64
CA HIS A 68 -6.80 -8.32 12.71
C HIS A 68 -5.39 -7.73 12.77
N TYR A 69 -4.67 -7.93 13.89
CA TYR A 69 -3.31 -7.44 14.07
C TYR A 69 -2.41 -7.79 12.88
N GLY A 70 -1.83 -6.79 12.23
CA GLY A 70 -0.96 -6.95 11.05
C GLY A 70 -1.68 -7.26 9.72
N ARG A 71 -2.98 -7.54 9.75
CA ARG A 71 -3.76 -8.02 8.59
C ARG A 71 -4.78 -6.99 8.11
N ILE A 72 -5.59 -6.49 9.03
CA ILE A 72 -6.66 -5.53 8.77
C ILE A 72 -6.45 -4.34 9.70
N CYS A 73 -6.50 -3.13 9.15
CA CYS A 73 -6.28 -1.93 9.94
C CYS A 73 -7.45 -1.73 10.93
N PRO A 74 -7.16 -1.54 12.24
CA PRO A 74 -8.21 -1.30 13.23
C PRO A 74 -8.73 0.15 13.23
N ILE A 75 -8.00 1.07 12.60
CA ILE A 75 -8.31 2.52 12.59
C ILE A 75 -9.12 2.90 11.35
N GLU A 76 -8.70 2.43 10.17
CA GLU A 76 -9.29 2.86 8.91
C GLU A 76 -10.54 2.04 8.55
N THR A 77 -11.69 2.57 8.95
CA THR A 77 -13.03 2.11 8.55
C THR A 77 -13.91 3.33 8.25
N PRO A 78 -14.89 3.23 7.33
CA PRO A 78 -15.88 4.28 7.17
C PRO A 78 -16.69 4.51 8.44
N GLU A 79 -17.06 5.76 8.67
CA GLU A 79 -18.00 6.13 9.72
C GLU A 79 -19.45 5.76 9.34
N GLY A 80 -20.31 5.63 10.36
CA GLY A 80 -21.74 5.42 10.17
C GLY A 80 -22.13 3.96 9.87
N PRO A 81 -23.12 3.72 8.98
CA PRO A 81 -23.75 2.39 8.85
C PRO A 81 -22.81 1.26 8.42
N ASN A 82 -21.68 1.57 7.79
CA ASN A 82 -20.72 0.60 7.25
C ASN A 82 -19.52 0.33 8.18
N ILE A 83 -19.50 0.90 9.39
CA ILE A 83 -18.42 0.68 10.35
C ILE A 83 -18.19 -0.83 10.59
N GLY A 84 -16.93 -1.26 10.49
CA GLY A 84 -16.50 -2.66 10.65
C GLY A 84 -16.83 -3.59 9.48
N LEU A 85 -17.65 -3.17 8.51
CA LEU A 85 -18.03 -3.97 7.34
C LEU A 85 -17.18 -3.66 6.10
N ILE A 86 -16.53 -2.50 6.11
CA ILE A 86 -15.54 -2.10 5.14
C ILE A 86 -14.28 -1.79 5.92
N ALA A 87 -13.21 -2.48 5.57
CA ALA A 87 -11.91 -2.29 6.21
C ALA A 87 -10.83 -2.12 5.13
N SER A 88 -9.62 -1.80 5.56
CA SER A 88 -8.46 -1.70 4.69
C SER A 88 -7.40 -2.71 5.12
N LEU A 89 -6.68 -3.28 4.14
CA LEU A 89 -5.51 -4.09 4.42
C LEU A 89 -4.44 -3.27 5.15
N SER A 90 -3.82 -3.86 6.16
CA SER A 90 -2.65 -3.26 6.82
C SER A 90 -1.45 -3.17 5.85
N THR A 91 -0.42 -2.41 6.23
CA THR A 91 0.70 -2.03 5.35
C THR A 91 1.40 -3.24 4.72
N TYR A 92 1.77 -4.25 5.52
CA TYR A 92 2.52 -5.43 5.03
C TYR A 92 1.64 -6.67 4.81
N ALA A 93 0.33 -6.56 5.00
CA ALA A 93 -0.60 -7.67 4.82
C ALA A 93 -0.58 -8.17 3.37
N ARG A 94 -0.60 -9.50 3.20
CA ARG A 94 -0.72 -10.16 1.89
C ARG A 94 -1.81 -11.23 1.92
N ILE A 95 -2.30 -11.62 0.74
CA ILE A 95 -3.27 -12.71 0.59
C ILE A 95 -2.52 -13.91 0.03
N ASN A 96 -2.65 -15.08 0.67
CA ASN A 96 -2.01 -16.31 0.21
C ASN A 96 -2.83 -17.05 -0.86
N GLU A 97 -2.30 -18.18 -1.35
CA GLU A 97 -2.93 -18.96 -2.43
C GLU A 97 -4.32 -19.50 -2.07
N PHE A 98 -4.62 -19.65 -0.78
CA PHE A 98 -5.91 -20.11 -0.28
C PHE A 98 -6.90 -18.97 0.04
N GLY A 99 -6.47 -17.72 -0.12
CA GLY A 99 -7.29 -16.53 0.16
C GLY A 99 -7.25 -16.05 1.62
N PHE A 100 -6.36 -16.59 2.47
CA PHE A 100 -6.17 -16.09 3.83
C PHE A 100 -5.22 -14.89 3.86
N ILE A 101 -5.48 -13.95 4.77
CA ILE A 101 -4.61 -12.79 4.99
C ILE A 101 -3.47 -13.20 5.93
N GLU A 102 -2.25 -12.91 5.52
CA GLU A 102 -1.02 -13.18 6.25
C GLU A 102 -0.31 -11.87 6.59
N THR A 103 0.41 -11.88 7.71
CA THR A 103 1.27 -10.78 8.15
C THR A 103 2.69 -11.32 8.35
N PRO A 104 3.74 -10.51 8.09
CA PRO A 104 5.11 -10.95 8.26
C PRO A 104 5.56 -10.91 9.72
N TYR A 105 6.40 -11.88 10.10
CA TYR A 105 7.11 -11.94 11.38
C TYR A 105 8.56 -12.38 11.16
N ARG A 106 9.44 -11.99 12.10
CA ARG A 106 10.79 -12.52 12.22
C ARG A 106 10.75 -13.72 13.15
N THR A 107 11.39 -14.81 12.76
CA THR A 107 11.54 -15.98 13.64
C THR A 107 12.55 -15.69 14.75
N VAL A 108 12.26 -16.13 15.97
CA VAL A 108 13.15 -15.98 17.13
C VAL A 108 13.52 -17.37 17.63
N ASP A 109 14.83 -17.64 17.72
CA ASP A 109 15.36 -18.89 18.28
C ASP A 109 16.36 -18.57 19.38
N GLY A 110 16.19 -19.20 20.55
CA GLY A 110 17.05 -18.97 21.72
C GLY A 110 17.13 -17.51 22.20
N GLY A 111 16.13 -16.67 21.89
CA GLY A 111 16.13 -15.24 22.19
C GLY A 111 16.89 -14.37 21.19
N VAL A 112 17.22 -14.90 20.01
CA VAL A 112 17.83 -14.17 18.89
C VAL A 112 16.84 -14.10 17.74
N ALA A 113 16.46 -12.89 17.34
CA ALA A 113 15.57 -12.64 16.21
C ALA A 113 16.34 -12.71 14.89
N SER A 114 15.95 -13.65 14.03
CA SER A 114 16.50 -13.81 12.67
C SER A 114 16.29 -12.57 11.82
N SER A 115 17.13 -12.38 10.80
CA SER A 115 16.89 -11.38 9.74
C SER A 115 15.84 -11.83 8.73
N ASP A 116 15.55 -13.13 8.67
CA ASP A 116 14.60 -13.71 7.74
C ASP A 116 13.16 -13.41 8.18
N VAL A 117 12.30 -13.15 7.20
CA VAL A 117 10.91 -12.75 7.40
C VAL A 117 9.99 -13.76 6.74
N ASP A 118 9.18 -14.42 7.56
CA ASP A 118 8.18 -15.39 7.14
C ASP A 118 6.77 -14.84 7.41
N TYR A 119 5.80 -15.31 6.64
CA TYR A 119 4.43 -14.83 6.72
C TYR A 119 3.52 -15.88 7.34
N TYR A 120 2.67 -15.42 8.26
CA TYR A 120 1.81 -16.28 9.04
C TYR A 120 0.34 -15.88 8.87
N SER A 121 -0.49 -16.87 8.57
CA SER A 121 -1.95 -16.73 8.68
C SER A 121 -2.37 -16.66 10.15
N ALA A 122 -3.61 -16.23 10.41
CA ALA A 122 -4.12 -16.13 11.79
C ALA A 122 -4.11 -17.49 12.53
N LEU A 123 -4.26 -18.60 11.81
CA LEU A 123 -4.22 -19.95 12.39
C LEU A 123 -2.78 -20.38 12.72
N GLN A 124 -1.81 -20.04 11.85
CA GLN A 124 -0.40 -20.36 12.08
C GLN A 124 0.21 -19.48 13.17
N GLU A 125 -0.33 -18.28 13.39
CA GLU A 125 0.09 -17.38 14.47
C GLU A 125 -0.30 -17.90 15.85
N GLN A 126 -1.33 -18.74 15.95
CA GLN A 126 -1.86 -19.25 17.21
C GLN A 126 -0.82 -20.13 17.94
N GLY A 127 -0.69 -19.91 19.25
CA GLY A 127 0.26 -20.64 20.11
C GLY A 127 1.69 -20.11 20.09
N HIS A 128 1.99 -19.08 19.30
CA HIS A 128 3.29 -18.42 19.33
C HIS A 128 3.34 -17.28 20.36
N PHE A 129 4.50 -17.11 20.98
CA PHE A 129 4.84 -15.93 21.78
C PHE A 129 5.46 -14.89 20.86
N ILE A 130 4.76 -13.77 20.64
CA ILE A 130 5.11 -12.76 19.65
C ILE A 130 5.59 -11.49 20.36
N ALA A 131 6.85 -11.15 20.20
CA ALA A 131 7.43 -9.92 20.72
C ALA A 131 7.10 -8.71 19.84
N GLN A 132 6.96 -7.54 20.47
CA GLN A 132 6.74 -6.27 19.79
C GLN A 132 7.96 -5.81 18.99
N ALA A 133 7.73 -5.04 17.92
CA ALA A 133 8.81 -4.55 17.05
C ALA A 133 9.79 -3.59 17.74
N ASN A 134 9.36 -2.96 18.84
CA ASN A 134 10.15 -2.01 19.64
C ASN A 134 11.00 -2.70 20.72
N ALA A 135 10.97 -4.03 20.83
CA ALA A 135 11.79 -4.75 21.79
C ALA A 135 13.28 -4.50 21.51
N VAL A 136 14.04 -4.14 22.55
CA VAL A 136 15.45 -3.76 22.43
C VAL A 136 16.28 -4.99 22.06
N THR A 137 16.97 -4.92 20.93
CA THR A 137 17.84 -5.96 20.39
C THR A 137 19.28 -5.44 20.20
N ASP A 138 20.27 -6.35 20.23
CA ASP A 138 21.64 -6.03 19.83
C ASP A 138 21.85 -6.14 18.31
N ASP A 139 23.05 -5.83 17.82
CA ASP A 139 23.41 -5.91 16.40
C ASP A 139 23.27 -7.33 15.80
N ASN A 140 23.26 -8.36 16.65
CA ASN A 140 23.07 -9.75 16.25
C ASN A 140 21.60 -10.21 16.38
N GLY A 141 20.68 -9.33 16.78
CA GLY A 141 19.25 -9.62 16.96
C GLY A 141 18.89 -10.23 18.31
N LYS A 142 19.82 -10.30 19.28
CA LYS A 142 19.55 -10.84 20.62
C LYS A 142 18.71 -9.87 21.44
N LEU A 143 17.63 -10.36 22.03
CA LEU A 143 16.79 -9.59 22.95
C LEU A 143 17.56 -9.29 24.25
N LEU A 144 17.67 -8.01 24.60
CA LEU A 144 18.50 -7.55 25.72
C LEU A 144 17.77 -7.51 27.07
N ALA A 145 16.45 -7.46 27.07
CA ALA A 145 15.65 -7.39 28.29
C ALA A 145 15.53 -8.76 28.98
N ASP A 146 15.55 -8.78 30.32
CA ASP A 146 15.36 -10.01 31.09
C ASP A 146 13.95 -10.60 30.93
N GLN A 147 12.97 -9.72 30.71
CA GLN A 147 11.59 -10.08 30.35
C GLN A 147 11.13 -9.25 29.17
N VAL A 148 10.48 -9.90 28.20
CA VAL A 148 9.96 -9.29 26.99
C VAL A 148 8.44 -9.36 27.02
N GLN A 149 7.79 -8.23 26.77
CA GLN A 149 6.34 -8.18 26.60
C GLN A 149 5.96 -8.86 25.28
N VAL A 150 5.16 -9.90 25.37
CA VAL A 150 4.71 -10.68 24.22
C VAL A 150 3.19 -10.75 24.18
N ARG A 151 2.68 -10.91 22.96
CA ARG A 151 1.29 -11.31 22.71
C ARG A 151 1.24 -12.82 22.52
N HIS A 152 0.33 -13.48 23.23
CA HIS A 152 0.10 -14.92 23.12
C HIS A 152 -1.40 -15.20 23.28
N ASN A 153 -2.02 -15.79 22.24
CA ASN A 153 -3.43 -16.21 22.22
C ASN A 153 -4.40 -15.21 22.88
N ASP A 154 -4.31 -13.93 22.51
CA ASP A 154 -5.17 -12.82 22.96
C ASP A 154 -4.77 -12.14 24.29
N GLU A 155 -3.77 -12.66 24.99
CA GLU A 155 -3.25 -12.06 26.23
C GLU A 155 -1.88 -11.41 26.02
N PHE A 156 -1.58 -10.44 26.89
CA PHE A 156 -0.27 -9.81 26.98
C PHE A 156 0.42 -10.31 28.24
N GLU A 157 1.58 -10.93 28.08
CA GLU A 157 2.36 -11.49 29.18
C GLU A 157 3.84 -11.15 29.02
N ALA A 158 4.57 -11.18 30.14
CA ALA A 158 6.00 -10.94 30.17
C ALA A 158 6.73 -12.29 30.30
N VAL A 159 7.46 -12.68 29.26
CA VAL A 159 8.18 -13.97 29.21
C VAL A 159 9.68 -13.75 29.08
N ALA A 160 10.46 -14.80 29.39
CA ALA A 160 11.89 -14.78 29.16
C ALA A 160 12.18 -14.74 27.64
N PRO A 161 13.27 -14.09 27.19
CA PRO A 161 13.66 -14.04 25.77
C PRO A 161 13.69 -15.40 25.07
N ALA A 162 14.09 -16.46 25.78
CA ALA A 162 14.18 -17.81 25.22
C ALA A 162 12.82 -18.43 24.88
N SER A 163 11.73 -17.93 25.45
CA SER A 163 10.36 -18.40 25.16
C SER A 163 9.72 -17.67 23.98
N VAL A 164 10.31 -16.56 23.53
CA VAL A 164 9.83 -15.80 22.37
C VAL A 164 10.09 -16.61 21.11
N THR A 165 9.05 -16.82 20.31
CA THR A 165 9.14 -17.59 19.06
C THR A 165 9.08 -16.72 17.80
N LEU A 166 8.40 -15.58 17.89
CA LEU A 166 8.20 -14.66 16.78
C LEU A 166 8.40 -13.21 17.25
N MET A 167 8.74 -12.33 16.33
CA MET A 167 8.84 -10.90 16.56
C MET A 167 8.25 -10.12 15.39
N ASP A 168 7.54 -9.04 15.68
CA ASP A 168 7.02 -8.11 14.69
C ASP A 168 8.14 -7.52 13.81
N VAL A 169 7.85 -7.25 12.53
CA VAL A 169 8.84 -6.66 11.61
C VAL A 169 8.94 -5.15 11.78
N SER A 170 7.80 -4.48 11.96
CA SER A 170 7.73 -3.02 12.01
C SER A 170 6.50 -2.57 12.77
N PRO A 171 6.55 -1.48 13.56
CA PRO A 171 5.37 -0.91 14.21
C PRO A 171 4.27 -0.51 13.20
N SER A 172 4.66 -0.08 12.00
CA SER A 172 3.73 0.32 10.93
C SER A 172 2.95 -0.87 10.33
N GLN A 173 3.28 -2.11 10.69
CA GLN A 173 2.55 -3.29 10.22
C GLN A 173 1.11 -3.34 10.73
N LEU A 174 0.82 -2.72 11.86
CA LEU A 174 -0.51 -2.73 12.47
C LEU A 174 -1.53 -1.91 11.66
N VAL A 175 -1.08 -0.78 11.12
CA VAL A 175 -1.95 0.23 10.51
C VAL A 175 -2.02 0.10 9.00
N SER A 176 -3.01 0.76 8.37
CA SER A 176 -3.11 0.85 6.92
C SER A 176 -2.17 1.91 6.35
N VAL A 177 -2.06 1.92 5.02
CA VAL A 177 -1.31 2.94 4.29
C VAL A 177 -1.78 4.36 4.62
N ALA A 178 -3.10 4.60 4.72
CA ALA A 178 -3.62 5.93 5.05
C ALA A 178 -3.29 6.35 6.49
N ALA A 179 -3.54 5.47 7.46
CA ALA A 179 -3.22 5.78 8.86
C ALA A 179 -1.71 5.94 9.08
N SER A 180 -0.86 5.23 8.33
CA SER A 180 0.60 5.35 8.39
C SER A 180 1.15 6.69 7.90
N LEU A 181 0.35 7.51 7.22
CA LEU A 181 0.71 8.87 6.78
C LEU A 181 0.44 9.94 7.84
N ILE A 182 -0.16 9.58 8.97
CA ILE A 182 -0.41 10.52 10.07
C ILE A 182 0.85 10.57 10.94
N PRO A 183 1.59 11.70 10.96
CA PRO A 183 2.70 11.85 11.91
C PRO A 183 2.15 11.93 13.33
N PHE A 184 2.91 11.39 14.29
CA PHE A 184 2.53 11.40 15.72
C PHE A 184 1.22 10.67 16.03
N LEU A 185 0.89 9.64 15.24
CA LEU A 185 -0.33 8.83 15.40
C LEU A 185 -0.48 8.27 16.81
N GLU A 186 0.62 7.94 17.48
CA GLU A 186 0.68 7.44 18.85
C GLU A 186 0.20 8.44 19.91
N HIS A 187 0.06 9.71 19.54
CA HIS A 187 -0.41 10.79 20.41
C HIS A 187 -1.88 11.18 20.15
N ASP A 188 -2.51 10.56 19.15
CA ASP A 188 -3.90 10.82 18.78
C ASP A 188 -4.85 9.75 19.34
N ASP A 189 -6.07 10.17 19.67
CA ASP A 189 -7.16 9.22 19.96
C ASP A 189 -7.55 8.45 18.69
N ALA A 190 -7.90 7.16 18.85
CA ALA A 190 -8.22 6.27 17.74
C ALA A 190 -9.36 6.81 16.84
N ASN A 191 -10.38 7.48 17.41
CA ASN A 191 -11.46 8.05 16.61
C ASN A 191 -10.98 9.25 15.77
N ARG A 192 -10.03 10.02 16.29
CA ARG A 192 -9.42 11.16 15.56
C ARG A 192 -8.53 10.67 14.44
N ALA A 193 -7.74 9.63 14.68
CA ALA A 193 -6.97 8.96 13.64
C ALA A 193 -7.87 8.37 12.54
N LEU A 194 -9.01 7.77 12.90
CA LEU A 194 -10.02 7.28 11.97
C LEU A 194 -10.55 8.41 11.09
N MET A 195 -10.99 9.51 11.69
CA MET A 195 -11.44 10.69 10.95
C MET A 195 -10.33 11.25 10.06
N GLY A 196 -9.10 11.39 10.56
CA GLY A 196 -7.95 11.92 9.83
C GLY A 196 -7.63 11.10 8.59
N SER A 197 -7.49 9.78 8.73
CA SER A 197 -7.24 8.86 7.61
C SER A 197 -8.38 8.89 6.57
N ASN A 198 -9.64 9.01 7.01
CA ASN A 198 -10.78 9.15 6.11
C ASN A 198 -10.79 10.49 5.36
N MET A 199 -10.44 11.59 6.04
CA MET A 199 -10.41 12.94 5.47
C MET A 199 -9.26 13.11 4.47
N GLN A 200 -8.10 12.49 4.69
CA GLN A 200 -6.97 12.54 3.75
C GLN A 200 -7.36 12.06 2.34
N ARG A 201 -8.25 11.06 2.22
CA ARG A 201 -8.73 10.53 0.93
C ARG A 201 -9.64 11.49 0.15
N GLN A 202 -10.14 12.52 0.84
CA GLN A 202 -11.03 13.54 0.28
C GLN A 202 -10.27 14.81 -0.12
N ALA A 203 -8.99 14.91 0.22
CA ALA A 203 -8.16 16.07 -0.12
C ALA A 203 -8.06 16.25 -1.65
N VAL A 204 -8.52 17.38 -2.14
CA VAL A 204 -8.45 17.71 -3.57
C VAL A 204 -7.05 18.25 -3.90
N PRO A 205 -6.39 17.76 -4.98
CA PRO A 205 -5.08 18.25 -5.37
C PRO A 205 -5.03 19.77 -5.58
N CYS A 206 -4.08 20.42 -4.93
CA CYS A 206 -3.82 21.84 -5.10
C CYS A 206 -3.20 22.15 -6.48
N LEU A 207 -3.38 23.37 -6.98
CA LEU A 207 -2.80 23.82 -8.26
C LEU A 207 -1.26 23.71 -8.26
N ARG A 208 -0.66 24.12 -7.14
CA ARG A 208 0.74 23.89 -6.78
C ARG A 208 0.73 22.99 -5.57
N THR A 209 1.44 21.88 -5.66
CA THR A 209 1.64 20.91 -4.59
C THR A 209 2.83 21.34 -3.75
N ALA A 210 2.78 21.04 -2.45
CA ALA A 210 3.89 21.22 -1.52
C ALA A 210 3.99 19.97 -0.66
N ALA A 211 5.16 19.33 -0.64
CA ALA A 211 5.44 18.19 0.21
C ALA A 211 5.24 18.58 1.69
N PRO A 212 4.74 17.67 2.53
CA PRO A 212 4.55 17.95 3.95
C PRO A 212 5.91 18.24 4.59
N LEU A 213 6.01 19.30 5.41
CA LEU A 213 7.23 19.59 6.16
C LEU A 213 7.51 18.52 7.24
N ILE A 214 6.45 17.89 7.75
CA ILE A 214 6.49 16.80 8.71
C ILE A 214 5.74 15.62 8.08
N GLY A 215 6.48 14.59 7.70
CA GLY A 215 5.96 13.36 7.11
C GLY A 215 6.42 12.11 7.86
N THR A 216 5.99 10.93 7.40
CA THR A 216 6.32 9.64 8.01
C THR A 216 7.29 8.79 7.19
N GLY A 217 7.55 9.17 5.94
CA GLY A 217 8.33 8.42 4.96
C GLY A 217 7.47 7.51 4.07
N MET A 218 6.18 7.33 4.38
CA MET A 218 5.26 6.57 3.55
C MET A 218 4.80 7.31 2.29
N GLU A 219 4.99 8.63 2.24
CA GLU A 219 4.58 9.52 1.14
C GLU A 219 5.20 9.08 -0.19
N MET A 220 6.49 8.75 -0.19
CA MET A 220 7.20 8.30 -1.38
C MET A 220 6.66 6.98 -1.91
N HIS A 221 6.38 6.03 -1.02
CA HIS A 221 5.82 4.73 -1.38
C HIS A 221 4.42 4.88 -1.99
N VAL A 222 3.55 5.69 -1.39
CA VAL A 222 2.20 5.93 -1.92
C VAL A 222 2.25 6.65 -3.26
N ALA A 223 3.07 7.69 -3.39
CA ALA A 223 3.19 8.43 -4.65
C ALA A 223 3.70 7.54 -5.79
N ARG A 224 4.72 6.72 -5.54
CA ARG A 224 5.29 5.79 -6.52
C ARG A 224 4.31 4.66 -6.89
N ASP A 225 3.74 4.00 -5.89
CA ASP A 225 2.97 2.76 -6.09
C ASP A 225 1.51 3.03 -6.48
N SER A 226 1.01 4.26 -6.34
CA SER A 226 -0.34 4.66 -6.80
C SER A 226 -0.54 4.58 -8.32
N GLY A 227 0.54 4.74 -9.10
CA GLY A 227 0.49 4.91 -10.55
C GLY A 227 0.16 6.35 -11.01
N SER A 228 0.04 7.31 -10.08
CA SER A 228 -0.14 8.73 -10.43
C SER A 228 1.15 9.37 -10.95
N THR A 229 2.29 8.96 -10.39
CA THR A 229 3.64 9.39 -10.81
C THR A 229 4.17 8.53 -11.95
N VAL A 230 5.14 9.05 -12.69
CA VAL A 230 5.85 8.30 -13.73
C VAL A 230 7.16 7.78 -13.17
N VAL A 231 7.36 6.46 -13.26
CA VAL A 231 8.52 5.76 -12.69
C VAL A 231 9.42 5.24 -13.82
N ALA A 232 10.73 5.39 -13.65
CA ALA A 232 11.71 4.86 -14.59
C ALA A 232 11.75 3.32 -14.55
N LEU A 233 11.60 2.69 -15.73
CA LEU A 233 11.61 1.23 -15.88
C LEU A 233 13.03 0.63 -15.89
N ARG A 234 14.02 1.43 -16.29
CA ARG A 234 15.42 1.02 -16.49
C ARG A 234 16.36 2.13 -16.07
N ASP A 235 17.56 1.73 -15.65
CA ASP A 235 18.66 2.65 -15.39
C ASP A 235 19.02 3.39 -16.69
N GLY A 236 19.24 4.70 -16.61
CA GLY A 236 19.46 5.51 -17.79
C GLY A 236 19.91 6.93 -17.52
N VAL A 237 20.15 7.66 -18.61
CA VAL A 237 20.38 9.10 -18.60
C VAL A 237 19.26 9.79 -19.35
N VAL A 238 18.73 10.85 -18.77
CA VAL A 238 17.67 11.65 -19.38
C VAL A 238 18.24 12.42 -20.57
N GLU A 239 17.72 12.14 -21.77
CA GLU A 239 18.20 12.73 -23.03
C GLU A 239 17.34 13.94 -23.44
N GLN A 240 16.02 13.85 -23.26
CA GLN A 240 15.09 14.94 -23.56
C GLN A 240 14.02 15.03 -22.47
N VAL A 241 13.72 16.26 -22.04
CA VAL A 241 12.60 16.57 -21.15
C VAL A 241 11.75 17.64 -21.80
N ASP A 242 10.44 17.36 -21.88
CA ASP A 242 9.43 18.32 -22.29
C ASP A 242 8.22 18.22 -21.34
N GLY A 243 7.33 19.21 -21.36
CA GLY A 243 6.13 19.22 -20.53
C GLY A 243 5.15 18.09 -20.84
N ALA A 244 5.28 17.43 -21.99
CA ALA A 244 4.43 16.34 -22.45
C ALA A 244 5.12 14.96 -22.49
N ARG A 245 6.46 14.90 -22.52
CA ARG A 245 7.18 13.62 -22.58
C ARG A 245 8.59 13.71 -21.99
N ILE A 246 9.09 12.58 -21.51
CA ILE A 246 10.46 12.39 -21.04
C ILE A 246 11.09 11.25 -21.84
N VAL A 247 12.31 11.45 -22.33
CA VAL A 247 13.06 10.43 -23.07
C VAL A 247 14.29 10.05 -22.26
N VAL A 248 14.37 8.77 -21.87
CA VAL A 248 15.49 8.22 -21.11
C VAL A 248 16.25 7.24 -21.99
N LYS A 249 17.55 7.49 -22.14
CA LYS A 249 18.47 6.57 -22.81
C LYS A 249 18.98 5.55 -21.80
N PRO A 250 18.68 4.26 -21.95
CA PRO A 250 19.10 3.25 -20.98
C PRO A 250 20.62 3.11 -20.96
N VAL A 251 21.19 2.97 -19.75
CA VAL A 251 22.60 2.64 -19.53
C VAL A 251 22.63 1.17 -19.12
N THR A 252 22.88 0.28 -20.07
CA THR A 252 23.06 -1.14 -19.75
C THR A 252 24.36 -1.33 -18.96
N GLY A 253 24.27 -2.03 -17.83
CA GLY A 253 25.40 -2.39 -17.00
C GLY A 253 26.48 -3.18 -17.75
N LYS A 254 27.72 -2.92 -17.33
CA LYS A 254 29.01 -3.49 -17.74
C LYS A 254 29.02 -5.02 -17.98
N THR A 255 28.75 -5.45 -19.20
CA THR A 255 29.46 -6.60 -19.80
C THR A 255 30.23 -6.08 -21.01
N GLU A 256 31.56 -6.11 -20.92
CA GLU A 256 32.47 -5.63 -21.96
C GLU A 256 32.37 -6.41 -23.29
N GLU A 257 31.50 -7.41 -23.40
CA GLU A 257 31.26 -8.17 -24.62
C GLU A 257 30.15 -7.61 -25.53
N ASN A 258 29.45 -6.54 -25.12
CA ASN A 258 28.52 -5.81 -26.01
C ASN A 258 29.01 -4.38 -26.28
N ARG A 259 30.28 -4.26 -26.72
CA ARG A 259 30.73 -3.10 -27.51
C ARG A 259 29.91 -3.05 -28.81
N GLY A 260 28.76 -2.38 -28.74
CA GLY A 260 27.98 -2.03 -29.92
C GLY A 260 26.56 -2.59 -29.89
N ILE A 261 25.67 -1.92 -29.18
CA ILE A 261 24.40 -1.57 -29.81
C ILE A 261 24.25 -0.05 -29.73
N LEU A 262 24.84 0.63 -30.72
CA LEU A 262 24.17 1.81 -31.28
C LEU A 262 22.74 1.37 -31.63
N GLY A 263 21.76 1.61 -30.74
CA GLY A 263 20.38 1.16 -31.00
C GLY A 263 19.58 0.62 -29.81
N ALA A 264 20.02 0.78 -28.56
CA ALA A 264 19.11 0.57 -27.44
C ALA A 264 17.93 1.56 -27.57
N LYS A 265 16.73 1.03 -27.83
CA LYS A 265 15.51 1.84 -28.01
C LYS A 265 15.33 2.73 -26.78
N PRO A 266 15.29 4.07 -26.94
CA PRO A 266 15.07 4.97 -25.83
C PRO A 266 13.69 4.72 -25.21
N ASP A 267 13.60 4.85 -23.89
CA ASP A 267 12.33 4.80 -23.18
C ASP A 267 11.65 6.16 -23.31
N ILE A 268 10.48 6.18 -23.93
CA ILE A 268 9.67 7.37 -24.11
C ILE A 268 8.50 7.28 -23.13
N TYR A 269 8.49 8.18 -22.15
CA TYR A 269 7.42 8.30 -21.18
C TYR A 269 6.53 9.48 -21.58
N ASN A 270 5.29 9.19 -21.99
CA ASN A 270 4.32 10.23 -22.31
C ASN A 270 3.58 10.64 -21.02
N LEU A 271 3.54 11.94 -20.77
CA LEU A 271 2.93 12.50 -19.57
C LEU A 271 1.45 12.81 -19.80
N THR A 272 0.62 12.48 -18.82
CA THR A 272 -0.81 12.82 -18.80
C THR A 272 -0.98 14.32 -18.52
N LYS A 273 -1.65 15.06 -19.42
CA LYS A 273 -1.89 16.50 -19.27
C LYS A 273 -3.39 16.80 -19.17
N PHE A 274 -3.77 17.51 -18.10
CA PHE A 274 -5.10 18.08 -17.87
C PHE A 274 -6.27 17.14 -18.21
N GLN A 275 -6.17 15.87 -17.80
CA GLN A 275 -7.26 14.92 -17.95
C GLN A 275 -8.24 15.04 -16.78
N ARG A 276 -9.52 14.74 -17.03
CA ARG A 276 -10.56 14.76 -15.99
C ARG A 276 -10.54 13.44 -15.21
N SER A 277 -10.56 13.52 -13.88
CA SER A 277 -10.77 12.34 -13.02
C SER A 277 -12.26 11.98 -12.88
N ASN A 278 -12.56 10.85 -12.21
CA ASN A 278 -13.93 10.45 -11.89
C ASN A 278 -14.66 11.46 -10.99
N GLN A 279 -13.94 12.16 -10.11
CA GLN A 279 -14.47 13.17 -9.19
C GLN A 279 -14.37 14.59 -9.76
N ASN A 280 -14.20 14.73 -11.09
CA ASN A 280 -14.08 16.02 -11.80
C ASN A 280 -12.89 16.89 -11.35
N THR A 281 -11.84 16.28 -10.80
CA THR A 281 -10.55 16.94 -10.55
C THR A 281 -9.64 16.86 -11.79
N ALA A 282 -8.51 17.56 -11.76
CA ALA A 282 -7.55 17.61 -12.87
C ALA A 282 -6.35 16.69 -12.61
N LEU A 283 -6.17 15.68 -13.47
CA LEU A 283 -4.98 14.84 -13.52
C LEU A 283 -3.95 15.48 -14.45
N ASN A 284 -2.81 15.86 -13.89
CA ASN A 284 -1.74 16.52 -14.64
C ASN A 284 -0.38 16.11 -14.10
N GLN A 285 0.45 15.55 -14.98
CA GLN A 285 1.81 15.16 -14.68
C GLN A 285 2.81 16.25 -15.06
N LYS A 286 3.88 16.38 -14.27
CA LYS A 286 4.94 17.37 -14.45
C LYS A 286 6.31 16.69 -14.33
N PRO A 287 7.22 16.88 -15.30
CA PRO A 287 8.56 16.30 -15.19
C PRO A 287 9.32 16.91 -14.00
N ILE A 288 10.05 16.07 -13.26
CA ILE A 288 10.92 16.52 -12.16
C ILE A 288 12.40 16.43 -12.48
N VAL A 289 12.77 15.56 -13.42
CA VAL A 289 14.14 15.38 -13.90
C VAL A 289 14.55 16.44 -14.92
N ARG A 290 15.85 16.66 -15.06
CA ARG A 290 16.48 17.54 -16.06
C ARG A 290 17.27 16.72 -17.06
N VAL A 291 17.52 17.31 -18.22
CA VAL A 291 18.38 16.70 -19.26
C VAL A 291 19.79 16.49 -18.70
N GLY A 292 20.32 15.28 -18.84
CA GLY A 292 21.61 14.86 -18.32
C GLY A 292 21.55 14.15 -16.95
N ASP A 293 20.41 14.17 -16.26
CA ASP A 293 20.27 13.47 -14.98
C ASP A 293 20.36 11.96 -15.17
N ARG A 294 20.98 11.28 -14.20
CA ARG A 294 21.03 9.81 -14.13
C ARG A 294 19.86 9.31 -13.30
N VAL A 295 19.08 8.39 -13.86
CA VAL A 295 17.94 7.77 -13.20
C VAL A 295 18.19 6.27 -13.03
N LYS A 296 17.72 5.71 -11.93
CA LYS A 296 17.70 4.28 -11.68
C LYS A 296 16.30 3.72 -11.91
N LYS A 297 16.22 2.41 -12.16
CA LYS A 297 14.97 1.68 -12.16
C LYS A 297 14.26 1.91 -10.81
N GLY A 298 13.02 2.36 -10.87
CA GLY A 298 12.20 2.66 -9.69
C GLY A 298 12.20 4.13 -9.26
N ASP A 299 13.05 4.97 -9.84
CA ASP A 299 13.04 6.41 -9.55
C ASP A 299 11.82 7.09 -10.18
N VAL A 300 11.19 8.00 -9.44
CA VAL A 300 10.14 8.86 -9.97
C VAL A 300 10.78 9.92 -10.88
N ILE A 301 10.29 10.04 -12.11
CA ILE A 301 10.79 10.99 -13.12
C ILE A 301 9.79 12.09 -13.47
N ALA A 302 8.50 11.88 -13.15
CA ALA A 302 7.48 12.91 -13.22
C ALA A 302 6.49 12.78 -12.05
N ASP A 303 6.17 13.92 -11.45
CA ASP A 303 5.11 14.05 -10.46
C ASP A 303 3.73 13.94 -11.14
N GLY A 304 2.76 13.40 -10.39
CA GLY A 304 1.35 13.35 -10.73
C GLY A 304 0.52 14.43 -10.05
N ALA A 305 -0.77 14.16 -9.91
CA ALA A 305 -1.66 15.02 -9.14
C ALA A 305 -1.42 14.79 -7.64
N ALA A 306 -1.35 15.86 -6.84
CA ALA A 306 -1.07 15.80 -5.40
C ALA A 306 0.25 15.09 -5.04
N THR A 307 1.31 15.32 -5.83
CA THR A 307 2.67 14.91 -5.49
C THR A 307 3.67 16.04 -5.72
N GLU A 308 4.77 16.06 -4.98
CA GLU A 308 5.93 16.93 -5.20
C GLU A 308 7.22 16.13 -5.00
N ARG A 309 8.14 16.17 -5.97
CA ARG A 309 9.44 15.49 -5.95
C ARG A 309 9.36 14.00 -5.62
N GLY A 310 8.32 13.33 -6.10
CA GLY A 310 8.09 11.90 -5.85
C GLY A 310 7.47 11.58 -4.49
N GLU A 311 7.08 12.58 -3.70
CA GLU A 311 6.36 12.41 -2.44
C GLU A 311 4.89 12.80 -2.57
N LEU A 312 4.02 12.15 -1.80
CA LEU A 312 2.62 12.51 -1.70
C LEU A 312 2.46 13.88 -1.03
N ALA A 313 1.78 14.79 -1.72
CA ALA A 313 1.58 16.18 -1.32
C ALA A 313 0.09 16.55 -1.44
N LEU A 314 -0.70 16.14 -0.45
CA LEU A 314 -2.16 16.31 -0.45
C LEU A 314 -2.63 17.76 -0.21
N GLY A 315 -1.78 18.62 0.35
CA GLY A 315 -2.16 19.96 0.78
C GLY A 315 -1.04 21.00 0.67
N GLN A 316 -1.05 21.98 1.57
CA GLN A 316 -0.06 23.05 1.69
C GLN A 316 0.31 23.22 3.16
N ASN A 317 1.57 23.56 3.41
CA ASN A 317 2.03 23.97 4.74
C ASN A 317 1.64 25.44 4.95
N VAL A 318 1.03 25.75 6.11
CA VAL A 318 0.63 27.11 6.50
C VAL A 318 1.35 27.51 7.79
N VAL A 319 1.53 28.83 7.98
CA VAL A 319 2.14 29.44 9.18
C VAL A 319 1.05 30.01 10.07
#